data_AF-A0A5C4THC2-F1
#
_entry.id   AF-A0A5C4THC2-F1
#
_cell.length_a   1.000
_cell.length_b   1.000
_cell.length_c   1.000
_cell.angle_alpha   90.00
_cell.angle_beta   90.00
_cell.angle_gamma   90.00
#
_symmetry.space_group_name_H-M   'P 1'
#
loop_
_entity.id
_entity.type
_entity.pdbx_description
1 polymer ?
#
loop_
_entity_poly.entity_id
_entity_poly.type
_entity_poly.pdbx_seq_one_letter_code
_entity_poly.pdbx_strand_id
1 'polypeptide(L)' 'MDTEKPERARSPAGQAPLNGMYYERKTDRFVSFVHGRRHYEIAARRCGLPKDWQDKTRRERAI' A
#
# COMPACT_ATOMS: atom_id res chain seq x y z
N MET A 1 -27.51 -17.52 -1.43
CA MET A 1 -26.98 -16.43 -2.28
C MET A 1 -25.51 -16.36 -1.99
N ASP A 2 -24.77 -17.25 -2.63
CA ASP A 2 -23.32 -17.35 -2.53
C ASP A 2 -22.71 -16.19 -3.30
N THR A 3 -22.50 -15.08 -2.61
CA THR A 3 -21.83 -13.92 -3.18
C THR A 3 -20.38 -14.31 -3.43
N GLU A 4 -20.09 -14.70 -4.68
CA GLU A 4 -18.77 -14.97 -5.21
C GLU A 4 -17.88 -13.74 -4.93
N LYS A 5 -17.04 -13.85 -3.91
CA LYS A 5 -16.13 -12.79 -3.49
C LYS A 5 -15.02 -12.74 -4.53
N PRO A 6 -14.83 -11.61 -5.24
CA PRO A 6 -13.95 -11.56 -6.41
C PRO A 6 -12.57 -12.08 -6.03
N GLU A 7 -12.10 -13.01 -6.86
CA GLU A 7 -10.86 -13.74 -6.66
C GLU A 7 -9.72 -12.75 -6.45
N ARG A 8 -9.19 -12.82 -5.23
CA ARG A 8 -8.21 -11.89 -4.68
C ARG A 8 -6.96 -12.03 -5.52
N ALA A 9 -6.38 -10.92 -5.97
CA ALA A 9 -5.03 -10.90 -6.52
C ALA A 9 -4.10 -11.63 -5.52
N ARG A 10 -3.83 -12.91 -5.78
CA ARG A 10 -2.89 -13.70 -5.00
C ARG A 10 -1.54 -13.06 -5.26
N SER A 11 -0.91 -12.55 -4.21
CA SER A 11 0.52 -12.24 -4.27
C SER A 11 1.23 -13.47 -4.87
N PRO A 12 2.18 -13.29 -5.80
CA PRO A 12 2.86 -14.41 -6.43
C PRO A 12 3.36 -15.38 -5.36
N ALA A 13 3.12 -16.67 -5.56
CA ALA A 13 3.36 -17.71 -4.57
C ALA A 13 4.80 -17.60 -4.04
N GLY A 14 4.93 -17.23 -2.76
CA GLY A 14 6.22 -17.04 -2.09
C GLY A 14 6.45 -15.64 -1.48
N GLN A 15 5.68 -14.62 -1.89
CA GLN A 15 5.78 -13.29 -1.28
C GLN A 15 4.71 -13.08 -0.21
N ALA A 16 5.14 -12.75 1.00
CA ALA A 16 4.23 -12.40 2.08
C ALA A 16 3.33 -11.23 1.64
N PRO A 17 2.02 -11.27 1.94
CA PRO A 17 1.10 -10.22 1.53
C PRO A 17 1.50 -8.89 2.18
N LEU A 18 1.42 -7.80 1.40
CA LEU A 18 1.73 -6.46 1.89
C LEU A 18 0.85 -6.11 3.10
N ASN A 19 1.49 -5.62 4.16
CA ASN A 19 0.81 -5.17 5.36
C ASN A 19 1.48 -3.89 5.90
N GLY A 20 0.69 -2.86 6.20
CA GLY A 20 1.15 -1.54 6.62
C GLY A 20 1.12 -0.49 5.50
N MET A 21 1.79 0.64 5.72
CA MET A 21 1.85 1.76 4.77
C MET A 21 3.08 1.67 3.87
N TYR A 22 2.88 1.89 2.57
CA TYR A 22 3.92 1.85 1.54
C TYR A 22 3.85 3.10 0.67
N TYR A 23 4.97 3.47 0.05
CA TYR A 23 5.00 4.52 -0.96
C TYR A 23 4.96 3.90 -2.35
N GLU A 24 3.91 4.16 -3.12
CA GLU A 24 3.75 3.69 -4.49
C GLU A 24 4.35 4.71 -5.46
N ARG A 25 5.49 4.38 -6.08
CA ARG A 25 6.21 5.31 -6.98
C ARG A 25 5.40 5.66 -8.21
N LYS A 26 4.68 4.68 -8.75
CA LYS A 26 3.91 4.83 -10.00
C LYS A 26 2.80 5.88 -9.90
N THR A 27 2.18 6.01 -8.74
CA THR A 27 1.04 6.92 -8.53
C THR A 27 1.38 8.12 -7.64
N ASP A 28 2.60 8.16 -7.09
CA ASP A 28 3.05 9.13 -6.09
C ASP A 28 2.10 9.21 -4.88
N ARG A 29 1.76 8.04 -4.31
CA ARG A 29 0.84 7.92 -3.17
C ARG A 29 1.45 7.12 -2.02
N PHE A 30 1.04 7.48 -0.80
CA PHE A 30 1.14 6.60 0.35
C PHE A 30 -0.10 5.73 0.41
N VAL A 31 0.07 4.41 0.40
CA VAL A 31 -0.99 3.42 0.31
C VAL A 31 -0.89 2.44 1.47
N SER A 32 -1.99 2.23 2.19
CA SER A 32 -2.06 1.21 3.22
C SER A 32 -2.56 -0.12 2.64
N PHE A 33 -1.90 -1.19 3.07
CA PHE A 33 -2.28 -2.55 2.75
C PHE A 33 -2.61 -3.34 4.02
N VAL A 34 -3.65 -4.16 3.95
CA VAL A 34 -4.00 -5.13 5.01
C VAL A 34 -4.19 -6.48 4.33
N HIS A 35 -3.34 -7.45 4.66
CA HIS A 35 -3.30 -8.76 4.01
C HIS A 35 -3.27 -8.67 2.47
N GLY A 36 -2.45 -7.77 1.93
CA GLY A 36 -2.25 -7.56 0.50
C GLY A 36 -3.33 -6.73 -0.20
N ARG A 37 -4.35 -6.26 0.52
CA ARG A 37 -5.45 -5.46 -0.03
C ARG A 37 -5.22 -3.99 0.25
N ARG A 38 -5.42 -3.13 -0.74
CA ARG A 38 -5.37 -1.66 -0.59
C ARG A 38 -6.57 -1.17 0.22
N HIS A 39 -6.35 -0.23 1.14
CA HIS A 39 -7.42 0.34 1.96
C HIS A 39 -7.46 1.87 1.94
N TYR A 40 -6.33 2.52 2.21
CA TYR A 40 -6.27 3.98 2.30
C TYR A 40 -5.17 4.53 1.42
N GLU A 41 -5.43 5.68 0.80
CA GLU A 41 -4.50 6.31 -0.14
C GLU A 41 -4.41 7.81 0.13
N ILE A 42 -3.18 8.33 0.19
CA ILE A 42 -2.89 9.76 0.30
C ILE A 42 -1.94 10.14 -0.83
N ALA A 43 -2.33 11.14 -1.63
CA ALA A 43 -1.40 11.75 -2.57
C ALA A 43 -0.21 12.33 -1.82
N ALA A 44 1.01 11.97 -2.19
CA ALA A 44 2.20 12.34 -1.43
C ALA A 44 2.37 13.88 -1.36
N ARG A 45 1.94 14.59 -2.41
CA ARG A 45 1.89 16.08 -2.47
C ARG A 45 0.92 16.73 -1.47
N ARG A 46 -0.07 15.98 -0.96
CA ARG A 46 -1.07 16.45 0.02
C ARG A 46 -0.95 15.72 1.37
N CYS A 47 0.15 14.99 1.59
CA CYS A 47 0.34 14.24 2.81
C CYS A 47 0.72 15.18 3.96
N GLY A 48 -0.18 15.30 4.95
CA GLY A 48 0.03 16.11 6.16
C GLY A 48 0.87 15.42 7.26
N LEU A 49 1.41 14.23 6.98
CA LEU A 49 2.25 13.50 7.94
C LEU A 49 3.67 14.11 7.99
N PRO A 50 4.41 13.91 9.09
CA PRO A 50 5.77 14.45 9.24
C PRO A 50 6.67 14.11 8.06
N LYS A 51 7.46 15.09 7.59
CA LYS A 51 8.34 14.92 6.43
C LYS A 51 9.34 13.77 6.62
N ASP A 52 9.92 13.63 7.82
CA ASP A 52 10.86 12.54 8.12
C ASP A 52 10.21 11.16 8.00
N TRP A 53 8.94 11.04 8.37
CA TRP A 53 8.17 9.81 8.20
C TRP A 53 7.92 9.52 6.72
N GLN A 54 7.59 10.55 5.93
CA GLN A 54 7.40 10.42 4.49
C GLN A 54 8.69 9.97 3.81
N ASP A 55 9.82 10.60 4.12
CA ASP A 55 11.14 10.29 3.55
C ASP A 55 11.59 8.88 3.94
N LYS A 56 11.41 8.49 5.22
CA LYS A 56 11.69 7.13 5.69
C LYS A 56 10.86 6.10 4.92
N THR A 57 9.57 6.34 4.76
CA THR A 57 8.66 5.42 4.05
C THR A 57 8.99 5.33 2.56
N ARG A 58 9.33 6.44 1.90
CA ARG A 58 9.81 6.47 0.50
C ARG A 58 11.13 5.71 0.33
N ARG A 59 12.02 5.72 1.34
CA ARG A 59 13.29 5.02 1.29
C ARG A 59 13.15 3.52 1.55
N GLU A 60 12.42 3.15 2.60
CA GLU A 60 12.43 1.78 3.14
C GLU A 60 11.27 0.92 2.61
N ARG A 61 10.18 1.54 2.16
CA ARG A 61 8.91 0.87 1.84
C ARG A 61 8.32 1.34 0.52
N ALA A 62 9.18 1.69 -0.44
CA ALA A 62 8.74 2.02 -1.78
C ALA A 62 8.45 0.75 -2.60
N ILE A 63 7.29 0.74 -3.26
CA ILE A 63 6.84 -0.29 -4.19
C ILE A 63 6.53 0.31 -5.57
#